data_AF-A0AA41MBS6-F1
#
_entry.id   AF-A0AA41MBS6-F1
#
_cell.length_a   1.000
_cell.length_b   1.000
_cell.length_c   1.000
_cell.angle_alpha   90.00
_cell.angle_beta   90.00
_cell.angle_gamma   90.00
#
_symmetry.space_group_name_H-M   'P 1'
#
loop_
_entity.id
_entity.type
_entity.pdbx_description
1 polymer ?
#
loop_
_entity_poly.entity_id
_entity_poly.type
_entity_poly.pdbx_seq_one_letter_code
_entity_poly.pdbx_strand_id
1 'polypeptide(L)'
;MQLLHAGLRTLLLSLLLTWPGAGKFQVMGSCLPVVTMVEAEVVFLCHLSPSTDAQHMVFRRFHSNHSGLVHYYRDSQDYLEQQQPEYHGRTELLKENIT
;
A
#
# COMPACT_ATOMS: atom_id res chain seq x y z
N MET A 1 -1.68 -25.61 40.12
CA MET A 1 -1.55 -25.88 38.67
C MET A 1 -2.58 -25.13 37.81
N GLN A 2 -3.82 -24.91 38.26
CA GLN A 2 -4.86 -24.20 37.47
C GLN A 2 -4.57 -22.70 37.23
N LEU A 3 -3.99 -21.99 38.19
CA LEU A 3 -3.61 -20.56 38.05
C LEU A 3 -2.51 -20.34 37.01
N LEU A 4 -1.53 -21.25 36.95
CA LEU A 4 -0.47 -21.26 35.92
C LEU A 4 -1.04 -21.50 34.53
N HIS A 5 -2.03 -22.39 34.41
CA HIS A 5 -2.67 -22.73 33.15
C HIS A 5 -3.57 -21.59 32.63
N ALA A 6 -4.28 -20.90 33.54
CA ALA A 6 -5.04 -19.70 33.22
C ALA A 6 -4.13 -18.55 32.79
N GLY A 7 -3.03 -18.31 33.53
CA GLY A 7 -2.04 -17.29 33.20
C GLY A 7 -1.41 -17.52 31.83
N LEU A 8 -1.01 -18.76 31.52
CA LEU A 8 -0.43 -19.14 30.22
C LEU A 8 -1.41 -18.94 29.07
N ARG A 9 -2.69 -19.30 29.23
CA ARG A 9 -3.74 -19.06 28.23
C ARG A 9 -3.93 -17.57 27.96
N THR A 10 -3.98 -16.75 29.00
CA THR A 10 -4.12 -15.29 28.86
C THR A 10 -2.91 -14.67 28.17
N LEU A 11 -1.70 -15.13 28.48
CA LEU A 11 -0.45 -14.70 27.85
C LEU A 11 -0.38 -15.10 26.37
N LEU A 12 -0.83 -16.31 26.05
CA LEU A 12 -0.89 -16.81 24.67
C LEU A 12 -1.94 -16.03 23.86
N LEU A 13 -3.12 -15.76 24.43
CA LEU A 13 -4.15 -14.95 23.80
C LEU A 13 -3.68 -13.50 23.60
N SER A 14 -2.96 -12.89 24.55
CA SER A 14 -2.40 -11.55 24.35
C SER A 14 -1.33 -11.50 23.25
N LEU A 15 -0.50 -12.55 23.12
CA LEU A 15 0.50 -12.66 22.05
C LEU A 15 -0.14 -12.90 20.67
N LEU A 16 -1.28 -13.59 20.63
CA LEU A 16 -2.06 -13.80 19.41
C LEU A 16 -2.93 -12.59 19.04
N LEU A 17 -3.37 -11.79 20.02
CA LEU A 17 -4.16 -10.56 19.83
C LEU A 17 -3.30 -9.34 19.51
N THR A 18 -1.99 -9.38 19.75
CA THR A 18 -1.03 -8.50 19.07
C THR A 18 -0.89 -8.93 17.62
N TRP A 19 -2.00 -8.97 16.88
CA TRP A 19 -1.94 -8.71 15.46
C TRP A 19 -1.24 -7.35 15.34
N PRO A 20 -0.13 -7.21 14.61
CA PRO A 20 0.42 -5.89 14.29
C PRO A 20 -0.61 -5.20 13.38
N GLY A 21 -1.70 -4.72 13.98
CA GLY A 21 -2.72 -3.95 13.30
C GLY A 21 -2.01 -2.73 12.76
N ALA A 22 -1.98 -2.63 11.42
CA ALA A 22 -1.36 -1.61 10.60
C ALA A 22 -0.74 -0.48 11.45
N GLY A 23 0.57 -0.54 11.66
CA GLY A 23 1.30 0.51 12.35
C GLY A 23 0.98 1.87 11.73
N LYS A 24 1.04 2.95 12.51
CA LYS A 24 0.86 4.30 11.95
C LYS A 24 1.97 4.56 10.93
N PHE A 25 1.60 4.82 9.68
CA PHE A 25 2.52 5.17 8.60
C PHE A 25 2.02 6.40 7.84
N GLN A 26 2.94 7.03 7.11
CA GLN A 26 2.67 8.09 6.14
C GLN A 26 3.19 7.66 4.77
N VAL A 27 2.50 8.09 3.71
CA VAL A 27 2.95 7.90 2.32
C VAL A 27 3.72 9.14 1.90
N MET A 28 5.02 8.99 1.66
CA MET A 28 5.91 10.06 1.24
C MET A 28 6.18 9.94 -0.25
N GLY A 29 5.83 10.97 -1.03
CA GLY A 29 6.12 11.06 -2.46
C GLY A 29 7.44 11.78 -2.76
N SER A 30 7.81 11.84 -4.04
CA SER A 30 8.89 12.72 -4.50
C SER A 30 8.61 14.18 -4.15
N CYS A 31 9.58 14.87 -3.55
CA CYS A 31 9.52 16.31 -3.32
C CYS A 31 9.67 17.13 -4.61
N LEU A 32 10.21 16.51 -5.66
CA LEU A 32 10.50 17.17 -6.93
C LEU A 32 9.50 16.71 -8.01
N PRO A 33 9.07 17.62 -8.91
CA PRO A 33 8.30 17.26 -10.08
C PRO A 33 9.03 16.25 -10.94
N VAL A 34 8.29 15.30 -11.52
CA VAL A 34 8.81 14.38 -12.52
C VAL A 34 8.48 14.92 -13.90
N VAL A 35 9.51 15.14 -14.72
CA VAL A 35 9.39 15.70 -16.07
C VAL A 35 9.81 14.62 -17.07
N THR A 36 9.01 14.42 -18.11
CA THR A 36 9.29 13.46 -19.17
C THR A 36 8.86 14.03 -20.53
N MET A 37 9.29 13.39 -21.60
CA MET A 37 8.84 13.72 -22.96
C MET A 37 7.46 13.12 -23.22
N VAL A 38 6.73 13.67 -24.18
CA VAL A 38 5.45 13.09 -24.63
C VAL A 38 5.70 11.67 -25.15
N GLU A 39 4.76 10.75 -24.87
CA GLU A 39 4.85 9.30 -25.17
C GLU A 39 5.88 8.49 -24.38
N ALA A 40 6.78 9.14 -23.63
CA ALA A 40 7.69 8.43 -22.75
C ALA A 40 6.97 7.96 -21.47
N GLU A 41 7.46 6.85 -20.93
CA GLU A 41 7.02 6.36 -19.63
C GLU A 41 7.55 7.23 -18.49
N VAL A 42 6.84 7.22 -17.37
CA VAL A 42 7.23 7.95 -16.17
C VAL A 42 6.93 7.15 -14.93
N VAL A 43 7.91 7.08 -14.03
CA VAL A 43 7.78 6.39 -12.75
C VAL A 43 7.59 7.40 -11.64
N PHE A 44 6.55 7.18 -10.83
CA PHE A 44 6.29 8.00 -9.66
C PHE A 44 6.56 7.21 -8.39
N LEU A 45 7.66 7.53 -7.72
CA LEU A 45 8.08 6.87 -6.51
C LEU A 45 7.35 7.40 -5.27
N CYS A 46 7.04 6.50 -4.36
CA CYS A 46 6.62 6.80 -3.00
C CYS A 46 7.13 5.72 -2.04
N HIS A 47 7.21 6.05 -0.74
CA HIS A 47 7.58 5.11 0.30
C HIS A 47 6.75 5.32 1.56
N LEU A 48 6.71 4.30 2.42
CA LEU A 48 6.07 4.38 3.73
C LEU A 48 7.07 4.87 4.79
N SER A 49 6.63 5.76 5.67
CA SER A 49 7.42 6.23 6.81
C SER A 49 6.60 6.09 8.11
N PRO A 50 7.10 5.36 9.13
CA PRO A 50 8.29 4.50 9.07
C PRO A 50 8.14 3.37 8.04
N SER A 51 9.26 2.78 7.63
CA SER A 51 9.27 1.63 6.72
C SER A 51 8.49 0.48 7.37
N THR A 52 7.56 -0.10 6.61
CA THR A 52 6.67 -1.17 7.03
C THR A 52 6.24 -1.97 5.81
N ASP A 53 5.77 -3.20 6.04
CA ASP A 53 5.40 -4.13 4.98
C ASP A 53 4.11 -3.70 4.27
N ALA A 54 4.21 -3.46 2.96
CA ALA A 54 3.15 -3.01 2.08
C ALA A 54 2.52 -4.12 1.22
N GLN A 55 3.00 -5.37 1.29
CA GLN A 55 2.55 -6.48 0.43
C GLN A 55 1.05 -6.75 0.51
N HIS A 56 0.48 -6.53 1.70
CA HIS A 56 -0.95 -6.75 1.97
C HIS A 56 -1.75 -5.44 2.01
N MET A 57 -1.19 -4.34 1.51
CA MET A 57 -1.88 -3.06 1.44
C MET A 57 -2.62 -2.86 0.11
N VAL A 58 -3.67 -2.06 0.18
CA VAL A 58 -4.33 -1.52 -1.02
C VAL A 58 -3.56 -0.30 -1.50
N PHE A 59 -3.17 -0.30 -2.78
CA PHE A 59 -2.56 0.85 -3.42
C PHE A 59 -3.58 1.56 -4.32
N ARG A 60 -3.82 2.84 -4.07
CA ARG A 60 -4.67 3.70 -4.88
C ARG A 60 -3.92 4.96 -5.25
N ARG A 61 -3.80 5.23 -6.54
CA ARG A 61 -3.24 6.46 -7.07
C ARG A 61 -4.35 7.28 -7.68
N PHE A 62 -4.42 8.55 -7.30
CA PHE A 62 -5.36 9.50 -7.89
C PHE A 62 -4.60 10.56 -8.69
N HIS A 63 -5.29 11.14 -9.65
CA HIS A 63 -4.89 12.39 -10.28
C HIS A 63 -4.94 13.52 -9.22
N SER A 64 -4.34 14.67 -9.53
CA SER A 64 -4.26 15.81 -8.61
C SER A 64 -5.63 16.15 -8.01
N ASN A 65 -5.64 16.57 -6.75
CA ASN A 65 -6.84 16.89 -5.97
C ASN A 65 -7.87 15.75 -5.89
N HIS A 66 -7.43 14.49 -5.98
CA HIS A 66 -8.30 13.31 -5.92
C HIS A 66 -9.40 13.27 -7.00
N SER A 67 -9.17 13.96 -8.12
CA SER A 67 -10.19 14.17 -9.17
C SER A 67 -10.48 12.94 -10.03
N GLY A 68 -9.62 11.92 -10.02
CA GLY A 68 -9.80 10.71 -10.82
C GLY A 68 -8.89 9.57 -10.37
N LEU A 69 -9.39 8.34 -10.36
CA LEU A 69 -8.61 7.15 -10.02
C LEU A 69 -7.71 6.77 -11.21
N VAL A 70 -6.40 6.90 -11.01
CA VAL A 70 -5.37 6.63 -12.02
C VAL A 70 -5.00 5.16 -12.02
N HIS A 71 -4.82 4.57 -10.83
CA HIS A 71 -4.42 3.19 -10.67
C HIS A 71 -4.96 2.60 -9.36
N TYR A 72 -5.38 1.34 -9.40
CA TYR A 72 -5.93 0.63 -8.25
C TYR A 72 -5.41 -0.81 -8.23
N TYR A 73 -4.70 -1.14 -7.15
CA TYR A 73 -4.13 -2.45 -6.90
C TYR A 73 -4.57 -2.97 -5.52
N ARG A 74 -5.04 -4.21 -5.51
CA ARG A 74 -5.50 -4.93 -4.30
C ARG A 74 -5.33 -6.43 -4.54
N ASP A 75 -5.11 -7.20 -3.48
CA ASP A 75 -5.07 -8.68 -3.54
C ASP A 75 -4.14 -9.21 -4.65
N SER A 76 -3.00 -8.53 -4.80
CA SER A 76 -1.98 -8.81 -5.80
C SER A 76 -2.37 -8.60 -7.27
N GLN A 77 -3.45 -7.86 -7.54
CA GLN A 77 -4.03 -7.64 -8.87
C GLN A 77 -4.31 -6.16 -9.16
N ASP A 78 -4.15 -5.80 -10.44
CA ASP A 78 -4.53 -4.49 -10.97
C ASP A 78 -6.01 -4.50 -11.40
N TYR A 79 -6.77 -3.52 -10.93
CA TYR A 79 -8.19 -3.37 -11.23
C TYR A 79 -8.41 -2.32 -12.32
N LEU A 80 -8.20 -2.71 -13.58
CA LEU A 80 -8.28 -1.83 -14.75
C LEU A 80 -9.66 -1.16 -14.90
N GLU A 81 -10.74 -1.91 -14.65
CA GLU A 81 -12.13 -1.42 -14.77
C GLU A 81 -12.48 -0.27 -13.81
N GLN A 82 -11.65 -0.03 -12.79
CA GLN A 82 -11.86 1.07 -11.84
C GLN A 82 -11.08 2.33 -12.23
N GLN A 83 -10.15 2.23 -13.19
CA GLN A 83 -9.39 3.38 -13.68
C GLN A 83 -10.32 4.33 -14.44
N GLN A 84 -10.03 5.63 -14.37
CA GLN A 84 -10.66 6.58 -15.28
C GLN A 84 -10.29 6.24 -16.72
N PRO A 85 -11.18 6.47 -17.71
CA PRO A 85 -10.98 6.04 -19.10
C PRO A 85 -9.65 6.49 -19.71
N GLU A 86 -9.14 7.66 -19.33
CA GLU A 86 -7.89 8.23 -19.86
C GLU A 86 -6.64 7.46 -19.41
N TYR A 87 -6.73 6.67 -18.34
CA TYR A 87 -5.62 5.91 -17.76
C TYR A 87 -5.76 4.39 -17.98
N HIS A 88 -6.88 3.94 -18.54
CA HIS A 88 -7.20 2.52 -18.69
C HIS A 88 -6.10 1.75 -19.44
N GLY A 89 -5.44 0.83 -18.74
CA GLY A 89 -4.36 -0.01 -19.30
C GLY A 89 -3.06 0.73 -19.60
N ARG A 90 -2.88 1.95 -19.05
CA ARG A 90 -1.68 2.80 -19.26
C ARG A 90 -0.80 2.94 -18.02
N THR A 91 -1.13 2.25 -16.94
CA THR A 91 -0.44 2.36 -15.66
C THR A 91 -0.26 1.00 -15.00
N GLU A 92 0.87 0.82 -14.32
CA GLU A 92 1.19 -0.37 -13.56
C GLU A 92 1.82 0.00 -12.19
N LEU A 93 1.74 -0.92 -11.24
CA LEU A 93 2.48 -0.86 -9.98
C LEU A 93 3.72 -1.74 -10.06
N LEU A 94 4.90 -1.14 -9.90
CA LEU A 94 6.17 -1.86 -9.83
C LEU A 94 6.25 -2.67 -8.52
N LYS A 95 6.26 -4.01 -8.63
CA LYS A 95 6.14 -4.93 -7.48
C LYS A 95 7.46 -5.23 -6.78
N GLU A 96 8.58 -4.93 -7.43
CA GLU A 96 9.95 -5.27 -6.98
C GLU A 96 10.31 -4.66 -5.63
N ASN A 97 9.65 -3.56 -5.24
CA ASN A 97 9.93 -2.80 -4.02
C ASN A 97 8.74 -2.73 -3.05
N ILE A 98 7.76 -3.63 -3.20
CA ILE A 98 6.68 -3.79 -2.22
C ILE A 98 7.21 -4.70 -1.11
N THR A 99 7.95 -4.09 -0.19
CA THR A 99 8.49 -4.70 1.04
C THR A 99 7.57 -4.49 2.20
#